data_AF-A0A969GTD5-F1
#
_entry.id   AF-A0A969GTD5-F1
#
_cell.length_a   1.000
_cell.length_b   1.000
_cell.length_c   1.000
_cell.angle_alpha   90.00
_cell.angle_beta   90.00
_cell.angle_gamma   90.00
#
_symmetry.space_group_name_H-M   'P 1'
#
loop_
_entity.id
_entity.type
_entity.pdbx_description
1 polymer ?
#
loop_
_entity_poly.entity_id
_entity_poly.type
_entity_poly.pdbx_seq_one_letter_code
_entity_poly.pdbx_strand_id
1 'polypeptide(L)' 'MPNSSIRICIILGTRPEAIKLAPVIRQFRQCPLFETQVVLTGQHREMVEQVMQLFDLTADRDLAIMQPKQTLT' A
#
# COMPACT_ATOMS: atom_id res chain seq x y z
N MET A 1 8.04 15.58 25.63
CA MET A 1 7.20 16.18 24.57
C MET A 1 6.46 15.06 23.88
N PRO A 2 5.13 15.09 23.68
CA PRO A 2 4.50 14.04 22.93
C PRO A 2 4.91 14.23 21.46
N ASN A 3 5.90 13.45 21.02
CA ASN A 3 6.17 13.22 19.60
C ASN A 3 4.98 12.42 19.06
N SER A 4 3.85 13.07 18.83
CA SER A 4 2.72 12.40 18.20
C SER A 4 2.95 12.44 16.70
N SER A 5 3.59 11.39 16.18
CA SER A 5 3.67 11.15 14.74
C SER A 5 2.27 11.18 14.12
N ILE A 6 2.14 11.83 12.97
CA ILE A 6 0.89 11.88 12.23
C ILE A 6 0.68 10.51 11.59
N ARG A 7 -0.44 9.86 11.91
CA ARG A 7 -0.78 8.55 11.36
C ARG A 7 -1.35 8.69 9.96
N ILE A 8 -0.74 8.00 9.01
CA ILE A 8 -1.12 8.01 7.60
C ILE A 8 -1.42 6.57 7.16
N CYS A 9 -2.57 6.37 6.52
CA CYS A 9 -2.94 5.08 5.93
C CYS A 9 -3.04 5.25 4.42
N ILE A 10 -2.22 4.51 3.67
CA ILE A 10 -2.21 4.48 2.22
C ILE A 10 -2.83 3.16 1.78
N ILE A 11 -3.96 3.23 1.08
CA ILE A 11 -4.74 2.07 0.63
C ILE A 11 -4.62 1.94 -0.89
N LEU A 12 -4.35 0.73 -1.38
CA LEU A 12 -4.27 0.43 -2.82
C LEU A 12 -4.70 -1.01 -3.12
N GLY A 13 -5.19 -1.25 -4.33
CA GLY A 13 -5.70 -2.55 -4.76
C GLY A 13 -5.23 -3.02 -6.12
N THR A 14 -4.76 -2.10 -6.95
CA THR A 14 -4.49 -2.34 -8.37
C THR A 14 -3.04 -2.02 -8.76
N ARG A 15 -2.59 -2.60 -9.86
CA ARG A 15 -1.25 -2.33 -10.42
C ARG A 15 -1.03 -0.84 -10.76
N PRO A 16 -1.96 -0.12 -11.42
CA PRO A 16 -1.77 1.30 -11.70
C PRO A 16 -1.65 2.16 -10.44
N GLU A 17 -2.39 1.82 -9.37
CA GLU A 17 -2.26 2.50 -8.07
C GLU A 17 -0.89 2.23 -7.44
N ALA A 18 -0.44 0.96 -7.43
CA ALA A 18 0.87 0.58 -6.91
C ALA A 18 2.01 1.33 -7.62
N ILE A 19 1.96 1.45 -8.95
CA ILE A 19 2.98 2.18 -9.73
C ILE A 19 3.04 3.65 -9.33
N LYS A 20 1.88 4.28 -9.12
CA LYS A 20 1.79 5.71 -8.78
C LYS A 20 2.16 5.99 -7.32
N LEU A 21 1.76 5.11 -6.41
CA LEU A 21 1.89 5.32 -4.96
C LEU A 21 3.20 4.80 -4.39
N ALA A 22 3.90 3.86 -5.03
CA ALA A 22 5.17 3.34 -4.54
C ALA A 22 6.21 4.43 -4.18
N PRO A 23 6.52 5.43 -5.04
CA PRO A 23 7.46 6.50 -4.66
C PRO A 23 6.95 7.34 -3.48
N VAL A 24 5.63 7.57 -3.39
CA VAL A 24 5.01 8.31 -2.28
C VAL A 24 5.15 7.54 -0.97
N ILE A 25 4.83 6.23 -0.97
CA ILE A 25 4.96 5.36 0.20
C ILE A 25 6.40 5.38 0.73
N ARG A 26 7.40 5.28 -0.16
CA ARG A 26 8.83 5.36 0.24
C ARG A 26 9.15 6.66 0.95
N GLN A 27 8.71 7.80 0.39
CA GLN A 27 8.97 9.11 0.98
C GLN A 27 8.31 9.27 2.36
N PHE A 28 7.07 8.78 2.49
CA PHE A 28 6.33 8.83 3.76
C PHE A 28 6.98 7.96 4.85
N ARG A 29 7.46 6.75 4.50
CA ARG A 29 8.16 5.86 5.44
C ARG A 29 9.52 6.39 5.89
N GLN A 30 10.16 7.27 5.11
CA GLN A 30 11.43 7.90 5.48
C GLN A 30 11.26 9.16 6.34
N CYS A 31 10.04 9.66 6.49
CA CYS A 31 9.78 10.89 7.24
C CYS A 31 9.42 10.56 8.70
N PRO A 32 10.22 10.97 9.70
CA PRO A 32 9.98 10.65 11.11
C PRO A 32 8.73 11.32 11.70
N LEU A 33 8.14 12.29 10.98
CA LEU A 33 6.87 12.92 11.36
C LEU A 33 5.66 12.01 11.08
N PHE A 34 5.81 10.99 10.23
CA PHE A 34 4.71 10.14 9.79
C PHE A 34 4.85 8.71 10.30
N GLU A 35 3.78 8.21 10.89
CA GLU A 35 3.58 6.78 11.11
C GLU A 35 2.75 6.26 9.94
N THR A 36 3.42 5.69 8.94
CA THR A 36 2.80 5.33 7.66
C THR A 36 2.48 3.84 7.60
N GLN A 37 1.21 3.51 7.40
CA GLN A 37 0.73 2.16 7.14
C GLN A 37 0.27 2.03 5.68
N VAL A 38 0.60 0.88 5.08
CA VAL A 38 0.20 0.50 3.73
C VAL A 38 -0.77 -0.68 3.82
N VAL A 39 -1.96 -0.52 3.24
CA VAL A 39 -3.01 -1.53 3.25
C VAL A 39 -3.36 -1.92 1.82
N LEU A 40 -3.31 -3.22 1.54
CA LEU A 40 -3.77 -3.77 0.28
C LEU A 40 -5.24 -4.17 0.37
N THR A 41 -6.04 -3.83 -0.64
CA THR A 41 -7.41 -4.36 -0.75
C THR A 41 -7.41 -5.77 -1.38
N GLY A 42 -6.44 -6.09 -2.24
CA GLY A 42 -6.31 -7.42 -2.84
C GLY A 42 -7.04 -7.62 -4.18
N GLN A 43 -7.42 -6.54 -4.88
CA GLN A 43 -8.07 -6.63 -6.22
C GLN A 43 -7.18 -7.26 -7.29
N HIS A 44 -5.88 -6.95 -7.30
CA HIS A 44 -4.92 -7.53 -8.23
C HIS A 44 -3.66 -7.99 -7.50
N ARG A 45 -3.82 -8.88 -6.51
CA ARG A 45 -2.76 -9.24 -5.54
C ARG A 45 -1.40 -9.52 -6.20
N GLU A 46 -1.33 -10.45 -7.14
CA GLU A 46 -0.07 -10.83 -7.82
C GLU A 46 0.58 -9.64 -8.55
N MET A 47 -0.22 -8.84 -9.26
CA MET A 47 0.30 -7.70 -10.00
C MET A 47 0.73 -6.54 -9.09
N VAL A 48 0.05 -6.36 -7.95
CA VAL A 48 0.45 -5.38 -6.94
C VAL A 48 1.75 -5.82 -6.28
N GLU A 49 1.88 -7.11 -5.95
CA GLU A 49 3.07 -7.66 -5.30
C GLU A 49 4.33 -7.49 -6.15
N GLN A 50 4.24 -7.71 -7.48
CA GLN A 50 5.34 -7.43 -8.40
C GLN A 50 5.82 -5.98 -8.34
N VAL A 51 4.89 -5.02 -8.28
CA VAL A 51 5.25 -3.60 -8.18
C VAL A 51 5.82 -3.29 -6.80
N MET A 52 5.21 -3.80 -5.73
CA MET A 52 5.71 -3.59 -4.37
C MET A 52 7.15 -4.13 -4.21
N GLN A 53 7.45 -5.31 -4.75
CA GLN A 53 8.80 -5.88 -4.77
C GLN A 53 9.79 -5.03 -5.56
N LEU A 54 9.41 -4.51 -6.73
CA LEU A 54 10.26 -3.63 -7.55
C LEU A 54 10.72 -2.37 -6.80
N PHE A 55 9.92 -1.89 -5.84
CA PHE A 55 10.20 -0.70 -5.06
C PHE A 55 10.69 -1.00 -3.63
N ASP A 56 10.99 -2.27 -3.31
CA ASP A 56 11.37 -2.74 -1.97
C ASP A 56 10.34 -2.34 -0.89
N LEU A 57 9.06 -2.44 -1.23
CA LEU A 57 7.94 -2.12 -0.35
C LEU A 57 7.23 -3.38 0.11
N THR A 58 6.88 -3.41 1.39
CA THR A 58 5.96 -4.38 1.99
C THR A 58 4.67 -3.70 2.43
N ALA A 59 3.55 -4.40 2.36
CA ALA A 59 2.30 -3.93 2.97
C ALA A 59 2.25 -4.29 4.45
N ASP A 60 1.64 -3.42 5.25
CA ASP A 60 1.41 -3.66 6.67
C ASP A 60 0.17 -4.53 6.90
N ARG A 61 -0.81 -4.45 5.99
CA ARG A 61 -2.02 -5.28 6.01
C ARG A 61 -2.46 -5.63 4.59
N ASP A 62 -3.05 -6.80 4.45
CA ASP A 62 -3.79 -7.21 3.25
C ASP A 62 -5.20 -7.61 3.68
N LEU A 63 -6.22 -6.92 3.17
CA LEU A 63 -7.61 -7.18 3.48
C LEU A 63 -8.16 -8.39 2.71
N ALA A 64 -7.49 -8.79 1.62
CA ALA A 64 -7.90 -9.91 0.76
C ALA A 64 -9.40 -9.91 0.42
N ILE A 65 -9.97 -8.74 0.10
CA ILE A 65 -11.42 -8.59 -0.04
C ILE A 65 -12.00 -9.26 -1.30
N MET A 66 -11.16 -9.63 -2.26
CA MET A 66 -11.62 -10.12 -3.56
C MET A 66 -11.79 -11.63 -3.56
N GLN A 67 -12.97 -12.05 -4.01
CA GLN A 67 -13.31 -13.45 -4.14
C GLN A 67 -12.90 -14.00 -5.51
N PRO A 68 -12.61 -15.31 -5.62
CA PRO A 68 -12.35 -15.95 -6.91
C PRO A 68 -13.49 -15.67 -7.90
N LYS A 69 -13.16 -15.25 -9.13
CA LYS A 69 -14.12 -14.92 -10.22
C LYS A 69 -14.98 -13.67 -10.01
N GLN A 70 -14.60 -12.78 -9.08
CA GLN A 70 -15.24 -11.49 -8.94
C GLN A 70 -14.80 -10.55 -10.08
N THR A 71 -15.72 -10.25 -10.99
CA THR A 71 -15.47 -9.30 -12.09
C THR A 71 -15.69 -7.87 -11.61
N LEU A 72 -14.86 -6.93 -12.07
CA LEU A 72 -15.01 -5.48 -11.83
C LEU A 72 -16.13 -4.85 -12.69
N THR A 73 -17.15 -5.63 -13.06
CA THR A 73 -18.31 -5.19 -13.87
C THR A 73 -19.22 -4.28 -13.09
#